data_AF-A0A967SIA2-F1
#
_entry.id   AF-A0A967SIA2-F1
#
_cell.length_a   1.000
_cell.length_b   1.000
_cell.length_c   1.000
_cell.angle_alpha   90.00
_cell.angle_beta   90.00
_cell.angle_gamma   90.00
#
_symmetry.space_group_name_H-M   'P 1'
#
loop_
_entity.id
_entity.type
_entity.pdbx_description
1 polymer ?
#
loop_
_entity_poly.entity_id
_entity_poly.type
_entity_poly.pdbx_seq_one_letter_code
_entity_poly.pdbx_strand_id
1 'polypeptide(L)'
;MPGTVAEKLIAPHLVDGTPEPGEPIALRIDQTLTQDATGTLVMLELEAMGLDRVKTEVSAQYVDHNLIQADHRNPDDHLFLQSACARFGIWYSRPGNGVSHPVHMQRFGVPGRTLLGSDSHTLAAGSLGMLAIGAGGIDVAMAMAGEPFHLQMPEIWGVRLTGELPDWVSAKDVILEMLRRHGVDGGLNRIVEYHGPGLASLSAMDRHVIANMGAELGATTTVFPSDGAVRRFLTDFGRPDDFTELVADEDAAYHVDDEIDLSALEPLIAKPSSPGNVVPVREVAGEPLYQAYIGSSANPGYRDFAIAAKIVEGRTVAS
;
A
#
# COMPACT_ATOMS: atom_id res chain seq x y z
N MET A 1 26.44 -9.62 0.29
CA MET A 1 26.32 -9.04 -1.07
C MET A 1 25.57 -7.73 -0.93
N PRO A 2 25.80 -6.74 -1.81
CA PRO A 2 24.96 -5.55 -1.88
C PRO A 2 23.50 -5.99 -2.05
N GLY A 3 22.60 -5.48 -1.21
CA GLY A 3 21.20 -5.86 -1.19
C GLY A 3 20.28 -4.71 -1.58
N THR A 4 19.23 -5.04 -2.31
CA THR A 4 18.04 -4.21 -2.56
C THR A 4 17.31 -3.90 -1.25
N VAL A 5 16.39 -2.94 -1.25
CA VAL A 5 15.52 -2.67 -0.09
C VAL A 5 14.68 -3.91 0.23
N ALA A 6 14.11 -4.56 -0.78
CA ALA A 6 13.31 -5.77 -0.63
C ALA A 6 14.11 -6.91 0.03
N GLU A 7 15.34 -7.18 -0.40
CA GLU A 7 16.20 -8.21 0.24
C GLU A 7 16.52 -7.86 1.69
N LYS A 8 16.81 -6.58 1.98
CA LYS A 8 17.07 -6.09 3.34
C LYS A 8 15.83 -6.16 4.23
N LEU A 9 14.63 -6.16 3.66
CA LEU A 9 13.38 -6.42 4.37
C LEU A 9 13.13 -7.92 4.57
N ILE A 10 13.39 -8.75 3.56
CA ILE A 10 13.12 -10.19 3.60
C ILE A 10 14.09 -10.91 4.55
N ALA A 11 15.40 -10.65 4.43
CA ALA A 11 16.43 -11.37 5.17
C ALA A 11 16.22 -11.40 6.71
N PRO A 12 15.92 -10.28 7.41
CA PRO A 12 15.68 -10.30 8.85
C PRO A 12 14.32 -10.91 9.26
N HIS A 13 13.40 -11.11 8.31
CA HIS A 13 12.07 -11.69 8.56
C HIS A 13 11.95 -13.14 8.09
N LEU A 14 12.96 -13.69 7.44
CA LEU A 14 12.96 -15.07 6.96
C LEU A 14 12.99 -16.06 8.12
N VAL A 15 11.94 -16.89 8.21
CA VAL A 15 11.80 -17.95 9.22
C VAL A 15 12.21 -19.30 8.65
N ASP A 16 11.86 -19.57 7.40
CA ASP A 16 12.19 -20.81 6.68
C ASP A 16 12.29 -20.55 5.17
N GLY A 17 13.00 -21.45 4.47
CA GLY A 17 13.22 -21.39 3.03
C GLY A 17 14.50 -20.67 2.60
N THR A 18 14.72 -20.61 1.29
CA THR A 18 15.87 -19.95 0.66
C THR A 18 15.37 -18.74 -0.12
N PRO A 19 15.96 -17.53 0.03
CA PRO A 19 15.52 -16.33 -0.68
C PRO A 19 16.02 -16.32 -2.14
N GLU A 20 15.69 -17.38 -2.88
CA GLU A 20 15.92 -17.53 -4.33
C GLU A 20 14.57 -17.44 -5.05
N PRO A 21 14.41 -16.62 -6.10
CA PRO A 21 13.14 -16.46 -6.79
C PRO A 21 12.51 -17.79 -7.22
N GLY A 22 11.23 -17.97 -6.90
CA GLY A 22 10.46 -19.18 -7.20
C GLY A 22 10.60 -20.31 -6.17
N GLU A 23 11.46 -20.17 -5.16
CA GLU A 23 11.51 -21.08 -4.01
C GLU A 23 10.52 -20.68 -2.92
N PRO A 24 9.94 -21.63 -2.17
CA PRO A 24 9.05 -21.32 -1.06
C PRO A 24 9.83 -20.70 0.10
N ILE A 25 9.29 -19.61 0.65
CA ILE A 25 9.80 -18.94 1.84
C ILE A 25 8.69 -18.72 2.86
N ALA A 26 9.07 -18.63 4.13
CA ALA A 26 8.18 -18.29 5.24
C ALA A 26 8.68 -17.04 5.96
N LEU A 27 7.81 -16.03 6.11
CA LEU A 27 8.15 -14.73 6.68
C LEU A 27 7.44 -14.50 8.00
N ARG A 28 8.18 -13.97 8.98
CA ARG A 28 7.63 -13.43 10.22
C ARG A 28 6.89 -12.13 9.93
N ILE A 29 5.67 -12.03 10.43
CA ILE A 29 4.83 -10.83 10.30
C ILE A 29 4.86 -10.02 11.59
N ASP A 30 5.30 -8.76 11.54
CA ASP A 30 5.33 -7.85 12.69
C ASP A 30 3.95 -7.23 12.93
N GLN A 31 3.30 -6.78 11.86
CA GLN A 31 2.04 -6.03 11.93
C GLN A 31 0.95 -6.67 11.08
N THR A 32 -0.31 -6.54 11.51
CA THR A 32 -1.47 -6.93 10.70
C THR A 32 -2.54 -5.85 10.62
N LEU A 33 -3.27 -5.88 9.51
CA LEU A 33 -4.36 -4.96 9.20
C LEU A 33 -5.57 -5.75 8.71
N THR A 34 -6.74 -5.43 9.24
CA THR A 34 -8.03 -5.93 8.74
C THR A 34 -9.00 -4.79 8.54
N GLN A 35 -9.93 -4.93 7.60
CA GLN A 35 -11.02 -3.98 7.35
C GLN A 35 -12.37 -4.63 7.64
N ASP A 36 -13.46 -3.88 7.74
CA ASP A 36 -14.72 -4.37 8.33
C ASP A 36 -15.46 -5.42 7.48
N ALA A 37 -15.22 -5.48 6.17
CA ALA A 37 -15.75 -6.52 5.29
C ALA A 37 -15.02 -7.87 5.41
N THR A 38 -13.70 -7.88 5.70
CA THR A 38 -12.91 -9.12 5.83
C THR A 38 -12.58 -9.49 7.27
N GLY A 39 -12.58 -8.51 8.16
CA GLY A 39 -12.21 -8.63 9.56
C GLY A 39 -13.13 -9.54 10.35
N THR A 40 -14.43 -9.55 10.04
CA THR A 40 -15.39 -10.44 10.73
C THR A 40 -14.98 -11.91 10.60
N LEU A 41 -14.57 -12.33 9.40
CA LEU A 41 -14.06 -13.67 9.16
C LEU A 41 -12.77 -13.93 9.97
N VAL A 42 -11.82 -12.99 9.95
CA VAL A 42 -10.57 -13.11 10.71
C VAL A 42 -10.84 -13.32 12.20
N MET A 43 -11.71 -12.50 12.80
CA MET A 43 -12.02 -12.60 14.23
C MET A 43 -12.71 -13.93 14.61
N LEU A 44 -13.56 -14.46 13.72
CA LEU A 44 -14.19 -15.77 13.91
C LEU A 44 -13.15 -16.91 13.82
N GLU A 45 -12.17 -16.80 12.94
CA GLU A 45 -11.06 -17.77 12.87
C GLU A 45 -10.21 -17.73 14.14
N LEU A 46 -9.88 -16.55 14.67
CA LEU A 46 -9.17 -16.42 15.95
C LEU A 46 -9.95 -17.06 17.11
N GLU A 47 -11.28 -16.89 17.12
CA GLU A 47 -12.16 -17.55 18.09
C GLU A 47 -12.14 -19.08 17.93
N ALA A 48 -12.24 -19.57 16.70
CA ALA A 48 -12.23 -21.00 16.39
C ALA A 48 -10.89 -21.67 16.76
N MET A 49 -9.77 -20.96 16.61
CA MET A 49 -8.45 -21.40 17.06
C MET A 49 -8.31 -21.42 18.58
N GLY A 50 -9.27 -20.84 19.31
CA GLY A 50 -9.17 -20.68 20.77
C GLY A 50 -8.04 -19.73 21.17
N LEU A 51 -7.71 -18.75 20.33
CA LEU A 51 -6.62 -17.82 20.61
C LEU A 51 -7.05 -16.84 21.71
N ASP A 52 -6.28 -16.72 22.78
CA ASP A 52 -6.58 -15.76 23.85
C ASP A 52 -6.24 -14.32 23.44
N ARG A 53 -5.09 -14.12 22.78
CA ARG A 53 -4.57 -12.82 22.36
C ARG A 53 -3.68 -12.98 21.12
N VAL A 54 -3.69 -11.97 20.25
CA VAL A 54 -2.79 -11.90 19.10
C VAL A 54 -1.31 -11.86 19.52
N LYS A 55 -0.44 -12.42 18.68
CA LYS A 55 1.01 -12.54 18.92
C LYS A 55 1.88 -11.57 18.10
N THR A 56 1.31 -10.90 17.11
CA THR A 56 1.96 -9.82 16.33
C THR A 56 2.24 -8.60 17.21
N GLU A 57 3.20 -7.76 16.81
CA GLU A 57 3.55 -6.54 17.54
C GLU A 57 2.39 -5.53 17.51
N VAL A 58 1.73 -5.41 16.34
CA VAL A 58 0.53 -4.59 16.15
C VAL A 58 -0.49 -5.36 15.32
N SER A 59 -1.74 -5.40 15.77
CA SER A 59 -2.88 -5.80 14.94
C SER A 59 -3.92 -4.70 14.99
N ALA A 60 -4.46 -4.30 13.85
CA ALA A 60 -5.48 -3.26 13.78
C ALA A 60 -6.66 -3.64 12.87
N GLN A 61 -7.87 -3.50 13.41
CA GLN A 61 -9.14 -3.61 12.70
C GLN A 61 -9.67 -2.21 12.39
N TYR A 62 -9.94 -1.96 11.11
CA TYR A 62 -10.50 -0.71 10.61
C TYR A 62 -11.96 -0.89 10.23
N VAL A 63 -12.74 0.18 10.41
CA VAL A 63 -14.11 0.29 9.92
C VAL A 63 -14.17 1.43 8.93
N ASP A 64 -14.02 1.10 7.66
CA ASP A 64 -13.86 2.06 6.55
C ASP A 64 -14.59 1.66 5.26
N HIS A 65 -15.02 0.40 5.10
CA HIS A 65 -15.73 -0.08 3.91
C HIS A 65 -17.25 0.06 4.05
N ASN A 66 -17.83 -0.31 5.20
CA ASN A 66 -19.28 -0.37 5.39
C ASN A 66 -19.78 0.74 6.34
N LEU A 67 -19.50 1.99 5.99
CA LEU A 67 -19.88 3.15 6.81
C LEU A 67 -21.39 3.46 6.76
N ILE A 68 -22.05 3.19 5.62
CA ILE A 68 -23.48 3.44 5.46
C ILE A 68 -24.26 2.32 6.15
N GLN A 69 -25.02 2.68 7.17
CA GLN A 69 -25.85 1.75 7.95
C GLN A 69 -27.26 1.66 7.33
N ALA A 70 -27.36 1.01 6.17
CA ALA A 70 -28.63 0.89 5.45
C ALA A 70 -29.60 -0.13 6.08
N ASP A 71 -29.05 -1.14 6.78
CA ASP A 71 -29.78 -2.15 7.53
C ASP A 71 -29.04 -2.49 8.85
N HIS A 72 -29.39 -3.62 9.48
CA HIS A 72 -28.82 -4.05 10.76
C HIS A 72 -27.49 -4.82 10.64
N ARG A 73 -27.06 -5.23 9.44
CA ARG A 73 -25.88 -6.09 9.28
C ARG A 73 -24.60 -5.35 9.62
N ASN A 74 -24.39 -4.19 9.00
CA ASN A 74 -23.22 -3.35 9.27
C ASN A 74 -23.08 -2.94 10.75
N PRO A 75 -24.13 -2.47 11.45
CA PRO A 75 -23.97 -2.09 12.85
C PRO A 75 -23.74 -3.30 13.75
N ASP A 76 -24.33 -4.46 13.46
CA ASP A 76 -24.08 -5.70 14.20
C ASP A 76 -22.64 -6.20 14.00
N ASP A 77 -22.14 -6.19 12.76
CA ASP A 77 -20.74 -6.52 12.44
C ASP A 77 -19.77 -5.57 13.16
N HIS A 78 -20.05 -4.27 13.18
CA HIS A 78 -19.19 -3.29 13.85
C HIS A 78 -19.14 -3.50 15.37
N LEU A 79 -20.28 -3.85 15.99
CA LEU A 79 -20.34 -4.22 17.41
C LEU A 79 -19.56 -5.50 17.69
N PHE A 80 -19.72 -6.52 16.84
CA PHE A 80 -18.94 -7.75 16.93
C PHE A 80 -17.44 -7.45 16.86
N LEU A 81 -16.99 -6.73 15.83
CA LEU A 81 -15.59 -6.36 15.63
C LEU A 81 -15.03 -5.59 16.82
N GLN A 82 -15.78 -4.63 17.36
CA GLN A 82 -15.36 -3.88 18.55
C GLN A 82 -15.13 -4.81 19.75
N SER A 83 -16.06 -5.74 20.00
CA SER A 83 -15.97 -6.68 21.12
C SER A 83 -14.84 -7.70 20.92
N ALA A 84 -14.65 -8.20 19.70
CA ALA A 84 -13.57 -9.12 19.34
C ALA A 84 -12.20 -8.45 19.49
N CYS A 85 -12.07 -7.19 19.07
CA CYS A 85 -10.83 -6.43 19.26
C CYS A 85 -10.47 -6.29 20.74
N ALA A 86 -11.46 -6.01 21.59
CA ALA A 86 -11.25 -5.94 23.04
C ALA A 86 -10.84 -7.30 23.64
N ARG A 87 -11.40 -8.41 23.14
CA ARG A 87 -11.04 -9.77 23.57
C ARG A 87 -9.61 -10.13 23.17
N PHE A 88 -9.26 -9.98 21.90
CA PHE A 88 -7.98 -10.48 21.36
C PHE A 88 -6.82 -9.47 21.47
N GLY A 89 -7.06 -8.26 22.00
CA GLY A 89 -6.04 -7.23 22.19
C GLY A 89 -5.64 -6.52 20.89
N ILE A 90 -6.60 -6.29 20.00
CA ILE A 90 -6.43 -5.68 18.67
C ILE A 90 -6.86 -4.21 18.74
N TRP A 91 -6.17 -3.32 18.02
CA TRP A 91 -6.57 -1.93 17.89
C TRP A 91 -7.85 -1.81 17.07
N TYR A 92 -8.88 -1.17 17.62
CA TYR A 92 -10.13 -0.92 16.90
C TYR A 92 -10.20 0.54 16.42
N SER A 93 -10.10 0.73 15.10
CA SER A 93 -10.30 2.03 14.45
C SER A 93 -11.77 2.19 14.07
N ARG A 94 -12.44 3.08 14.82
CA ARG A 94 -13.89 3.34 14.72
C ARG A 94 -14.31 3.90 13.35
N PRO A 95 -15.60 3.76 12.99
CA PRO A 95 -16.15 4.42 11.81
C PRO A 95 -15.81 5.91 11.78
N GLY A 96 -15.36 6.40 10.62
CA GLY A 96 -15.03 7.81 10.40
C GLY A 96 -13.62 8.24 10.81
N ASN A 97 -12.78 7.33 11.32
CA ASN A 97 -11.37 7.64 11.62
C ASN A 97 -10.50 7.81 10.36
N GLY A 98 -10.90 7.16 9.26
CA GLY A 98 -10.23 7.24 7.96
C GLY A 98 -10.03 5.87 7.33
N VAL A 99 -9.57 5.87 6.07
CA VAL A 99 -9.27 4.65 5.31
C VAL A 99 -8.07 3.92 5.92
N SER A 100 -8.17 2.60 5.99
CA SER A 100 -7.26 1.71 6.71
C SER A 100 -5.78 1.93 6.37
N HIS A 101 -5.41 1.95 5.08
CA HIS A 101 -4.01 2.06 4.65
C HIS A 101 -3.31 3.36 5.09
N PRO A 102 -3.81 4.58 4.75
CA PRO A 102 -3.18 5.81 5.21
C PRO A 102 -3.23 5.94 6.73
N VAL A 103 -4.31 5.53 7.40
CA VAL A 103 -4.39 5.61 8.87
C VAL A 103 -3.36 4.68 9.52
N HIS A 104 -3.18 3.48 9.00
CA HIS A 104 -2.18 2.53 9.49
C HIS A 104 -0.77 3.12 9.35
N MET A 105 -0.43 3.68 8.20
CA MET A 105 0.86 4.36 7.99
C MET A 105 1.08 5.51 8.98
N GLN A 106 0.06 6.34 9.21
CA GLN A 106 0.13 7.48 10.13
C GLN A 106 0.34 7.05 11.58
N ARG A 107 -0.28 5.94 12.01
CA ARG A 107 -0.34 5.55 13.44
C ARG A 107 0.62 4.42 13.82
N PHE A 108 0.87 3.48 12.92
CA PHE A 108 1.57 2.23 13.22
C PHE A 108 2.67 1.87 12.22
N GLY A 109 2.68 2.45 11.02
CA GLY A 109 3.68 2.12 10.00
C GLY A 109 5.09 2.47 10.44
N VAL A 110 6.01 1.50 10.41
CA VAL A 110 7.41 1.63 10.85
C VAL A 110 8.33 1.06 9.77
N PRO A 111 9.27 1.85 9.22
CA PRO A 111 10.25 1.36 8.24
C PRO A 111 10.98 0.11 8.72
N GLY A 112 11.24 -0.82 7.80
CA GLY A 112 11.92 -2.07 8.13
C GLY A 112 11.02 -3.18 8.66
N ARG A 113 9.72 -2.94 8.88
CA ARG A 113 8.78 -3.95 9.40
C ARG A 113 7.95 -4.61 8.30
N THR A 114 7.46 -5.81 8.61
CA THR A 114 6.48 -6.52 7.77
C THR A 114 5.05 -6.19 8.16
N LEU A 115 4.17 -6.04 7.17
CA LEU A 115 2.73 -5.83 7.35
C LEU A 115 1.96 -6.83 6.48
N LEU A 116 1.05 -7.60 7.09
CA LEU A 116 0.12 -8.47 6.35
C LEU A 116 -1.31 -7.98 6.55
N GLY A 117 -2.03 -7.72 5.46
CA GLY A 117 -3.37 -7.15 5.55
C GLY A 117 -4.42 -7.93 4.77
N SER A 118 -5.64 -8.03 5.30
CA SER A 118 -6.78 -8.68 4.63
C SER A 118 -7.45 -7.74 3.61
N ASP A 119 -6.61 -7.06 2.83
CA ASP A 119 -6.94 -6.06 1.84
C ASP A 119 -5.81 -5.98 0.79
N SER A 120 -6.15 -5.94 -0.50
CA SER A 120 -5.19 -5.97 -1.60
C SER A 120 -4.24 -4.78 -1.62
N HIS A 121 -4.68 -3.62 -1.15
CA HIS A 121 -3.92 -2.36 -1.23
C HIS A 121 -3.01 -2.14 -0.02
N THR A 122 -2.85 -3.15 0.85
CA THR A 122 -1.91 -3.16 2.00
C THR A 122 -0.49 -2.74 1.62
N LEU A 123 -0.08 -3.11 0.40
CA LEU A 123 1.19 -2.75 -0.25
C LEU A 123 1.47 -1.24 -0.33
N ALA A 124 0.47 -0.36 -0.13
CA ALA A 124 0.68 1.08 0.00
C ALA A 124 1.69 1.45 1.12
N ALA A 125 1.75 0.68 2.20
CA ALA A 125 2.69 0.92 3.31
C ALA A 125 4.16 0.71 2.92
N GLY A 126 4.46 0.07 1.79
CA GLY A 126 5.81 -0.01 1.26
C GLY A 126 6.40 1.35 0.86
N SER A 127 5.56 2.38 0.73
CA SER A 127 5.99 3.79 0.63
C SER A 127 6.80 4.30 1.84
N LEU A 128 6.70 3.64 3.00
CA LEU A 128 7.51 3.90 4.20
C LEU A 128 8.73 2.98 4.31
N GLY A 129 9.02 2.14 3.31
CA GLY A 129 10.05 1.11 3.42
C GLY A 129 9.63 -0.06 4.31
N MET A 130 8.35 -0.45 4.23
CA MET A 130 7.82 -1.67 4.86
C MET A 130 7.66 -2.78 3.82
N LEU A 131 7.75 -4.04 4.24
CA LEU A 131 7.34 -5.17 3.40
C LEU A 131 5.86 -5.46 3.68
N ALA A 132 4.99 -4.82 2.90
CA ALA A 132 3.55 -4.81 3.14
C ALA A 132 2.79 -5.62 2.08
N ILE A 133 2.08 -6.68 2.47
CA ILE A 133 1.49 -7.64 1.53
C ILE A 133 -0.01 -7.77 1.81
N GLY A 134 -0.82 -7.73 0.74
CA GLY A 134 -2.23 -8.08 0.80
C GLY A 134 -2.40 -9.60 0.74
N ALA A 135 -3.19 -10.17 1.65
CA ALA A 135 -3.42 -11.61 1.75
C ALA A 135 -4.87 -11.95 2.13
N GLY A 136 -5.20 -13.25 2.11
CA GLY A 136 -6.51 -13.71 2.55
C GLY A 136 -6.70 -13.58 4.06
N GLY A 137 -7.95 -13.54 4.51
CA GLY A 137 -8.27 -13.45 5.94
C GLY A 137 -7.68 -14.59 6.79
N ILE A 138 -7.58 -15.81 6.22
CA ILE A 138 -6.99 -16.96 6.91
C ILE A 138 -5.48 -16.74 7.14
N ASP A 139 -4.73 -16.29 6.13
CA ASP A 139 -3.30 -16.00 6.26
C ASP A 139 -3.04 -14.92 7.33
N VAL A 140 -3.89 -13.89 7.35
CA VAL A 140 -3.84 -12.84 8.36
C VAL A 140 -4.16 -13.38 9.76
N ALA A 141 -5.17 -14.24 9.91
CA ALA A 141 -5.48 -14.89 11.19
C ALA A 141 -4.31 -15.75 11.69
N MET A 142 -3.67 -16.52 10.79
CA MET A 142 -2.49 -17.33 11.11
C MET A 142 -1.31 -16.46 11.55
N ALA A 143 -1.04 -15.36 10.84
CA ALA A 143 -0.04 -14.37 11.24
C ALA A 143 -0.34 -13.78 12.62
N MET A 144 -1.61 -13.44 12.90
CA MET A 144 -2.06 -12.96 14.22
C MET A 144 -1.91 -14.02 15.32
N ALA A 145 -1.99 -15.32 14.97
CA ALA A 145 -1.71 -16.43 15.87
C ALA A 145 -0.19 -16.71 16.05
N GLY A 146 0.67 -15.97 15.34
CA GLY A 146 2.13 -16.05 15.39
C GLY A 146 2.76 -17.08 14.44
N GLU A 147 1.99 -17.60 13.50
CA GLU A 147 2.49 -18.49 12.45
C GLU A 147 3.10 -17.66 11.30
N PRO A 148 4.16 -18.16 10.64
CA PRO A 148 4.78 -17.41 9.54
C PRO A 148 3.90 -17.41 8.29
N PHE A 149 4.00 -16.33 7.51
CA PHE A 149 3.32 -16.20 6.22
C PHE A 149 4.14 -16.88 5.12
N HIS A 150 3.52 -17.79 4.38
CA HIS A 150 4.19 -18.56 3.34
C HIS A 150 3.88 -18.01 1.95
N LEU A 151 4.92 -17.86 1.13
CA LEU A 151 4.82 -17.40 -0.24
C LEU A 151 5.95 -17.97 -1.09
N GLN A 152 5.79 -17.90 -2.41
CA GLN A 152 6.91 -18.11 -3.34
C GLN A 152 7.75 -16.83 -3.34
N MET A 153 9.08 -16.97 -3.21
CA MET A 153 10.01 -15.84 -3.25
C MET A 153 9.84 -15.09 -4.58
N PRO A 154 9.43 -13.81 -4.56
CA PRO A 154 9.23 -13.06 -5.79
C PRO A 154 10.56 -12.67 -6.45
N GLU A 155 10.53 -12.44 -7.76
CA GLU A 155 11.57 -11.66 -8.43
C GLU A 155 11.52 -10.20 -7.94
N ILE A 156 12.67 -9.55 -7.88
CA ILE A 156 12.74 -8.12 -7.53
C ILE A 156 12.88 -7.32 -8.81
N TRP A 157 11.89 -6.47 -9.06
CA TRP A 157 11.81 -5.60 -10.22
C TRP A 157 12.19 -4.17 -9.82
N GLY A 158 13.40 -3.77 -10.19
CA GLY A 158 13.92 -2.42 -9.98
C GLY A 158 13.34 -1.45 -11.02
N VAL A 159 12.60 -0.45 -10.55
CA VAL A 159 12.08 0.64 -11.38
C VAL A 159 12.84 1.92 -11.03
N ARG A 160 13.79 2.29 -11.88
CA ARG A 160 14.60 3.48 -11.72
C ARG A 160 13.81 4.71 -12.14
N LEU A 161 13.59 5.64 -11.20
CA LEU A 161 12.96 6.93 -11.47
C LEU A 161 14.04 8.01 -11.66
N THR A 162 13.96 8.74 -12.77
CA THR A 162 14.83 9.87 -13.09
C THR A 162 14.02 11.12 -13.40
N GLY A 163 14.65 12.30 -13.42
CA GLY A 163 13.94 13.55 -13.66
C GLY A 163 13.00 13.96 -12.53
N GLU A 164 12.06 14.87 -12.83
CA GLU A 164 11.06 15.37 -11.88
C GLU A 164 9.69 15.49 -12.57
N LEU A 165 8.60 15.29 -11.83
CA LEU A 165 7.25 15.38 -12.38
C LEU A 165 6.96 16.83 -12.84
N PRO A 166 6.53 17.05 -14.09
CA PRO A 166 6.17 18.39 -14.57
C PRO A 166 4.83 18.84 -13.97
N ASP A 167 4.48 20.11 -14.20
CA ASP A 167 3.18 20.66 -13.82
C ASP A 167 2.03 19.77 -14.34
N TRP A 168 0.97 19.64 -13.55
CA TRP A 168 -0.22 18.83 -13.82
C TRP A 168 -0.01 17.32 -13.86
N VAL A 169 1.22 16.83 -13.73
CA VAL A 169 1.53 15.41 -13.57
C VAL A 169 1.76 15.10 -12.10
N SER A 170 1.34 13.90 -11.70
CA SER A 170 1.30 13.45 -10.32
C SER A 170 1.87 12.04 -10.19
N ALA A 171 2.04 11.59 -8.95
CA ALA A 171 2.41 10.20 -8.65
C ALA A 171 1.43 9.17 -9.27
N LYS A 172 0.17 9.55 -9.48
CA LYS A 172 -0.82 8.70 -10.16
C LYS A 172 -0.38 8.37 -11.58
N ASP A 173 0.19 9.33 -12.29
CA ASP A 173 0.62 9.15 -13.67
C ASP A 173 1.81 8.20 -13.78
N VAL A 174 2.67 8.13 -12.76
CA VAL A 174 3.78 7.18 -12.69
C VAL A 174 3.28 5.72 -12.67
N ILE A 175 2.30 5.42 -11.82
CA ILE A 175 1.77 4.06 -11.72
C ILE A 175 0.81 3.72 -12.87
N LEU A 176 0.11 4.71 -13.41
CA LEU A 176 -0.65 4.55 -14.66
C LEU A 176 0.29 4.29 -15.85
N GLU A 177 1.48 4.89 -15.89
CA GLU A 177 2.47 4.59 -16.92
C GLU A 177 2.97 3.15 -16.83
N MET A 178 3.20 2.63 -15.62
CA MET A 178 3.52 1.22 -15.42
C MET A 178 2.40 0.31 -15.93
N LEU A 179 1.14 0.61 -15.61
CA LEU A 179 -0.03 -0.13 -16.09
C LEU A 179 -0.16 -0.05 -17.63
N ARG A 180 0.17 1.09 -18.23
CA ARG A 180 0.17 1.29 -19.68
C ARG A 180 1.22 0.42 -20.38
N ARG A 181 2.41 0.29 -19.78
CA ARG A 181 3.53 -0.48 -20.34
C ARG A 181 3.35 -1.98 -20.16
N HIS A 182 2.87 -2.40 -18.99
CA HIS A 182 2.99 -3.78 -18.53
C HIS A 182 1.65 -4.48 -18.30
N GLY A 183 0.53 -3.75 -18.34
CA GLY A 183 -0.79 -4.28 -18.10
C GLY A 183 -1.01 -4.72 -16.65
N VAL A 184 -2.12 -5.43 -16.41
CA VAL A 184 -2.56 -5.80 -15.05
C VAL A 184 -1.86 -7.04 -14.46
N ASP A 185 -1.11 -7.76 -15.29
CA ASP A 185 -0.40 -8.99 -14.91
C ASP A 185 1.13 -8.80 -14.89
N GLY A 186 1.63 -7.59 -15.18
CA GLY A 186 3.05 -7.31 -15.34
C GLY A 186 3.90 -7.50 -14.07
N GLY A 187 3.27 -7.38 -12.90
CA GLY A 187 3.87 -7.54 -11.58
C GLY A 187 3.69 -8.93 -10.96
N LEU A 188 3.03 -9.89 -11.63
CA LEU A 188 2.81 -11.22 -11.05
C LEU A 188 4.11 -11.87 -10.58
N ASN A 189 4.12 -12.38 -9.34
CA ASN A 189 5.30 -12.97 -8.67
C ASN A 189 6.50 -12.01 -8.57
N ARG A 190 6.25 -10.70 -8.49
CA ARG A 190 7.29 -9.68 -8.35
C ARG A 190 7.06 -8.75 -7.16
N ILE A 191 8.16 -8.32 -6.56
CA ILE A 191 8.23 -7.14 -5.71
C ILE A 191 8.70 -5.98 -6.59
N VAL A 192 7.91 -4.92 -6.69
CA VAL A 192 8.32 -3.71 -7.41
C VAL A 192 9.09 -2.81 -6.46
N GLU A 193 10.36 -2.57 -6.73
CA GLU A 193 11.22 -1.68 -5.94
C GLU A 193 11.50 -0.40 -6.74
N TYR A 194 11.03 0.73 -6.24
CA TYR A 194 11.32 2.02 -6.87
C TYR A 194 12.60 2.62 -6.28
N HIS A 195 13.53 3.01 -7.16
CA HIS A 195 14.82 3.59 -6.78
C HIS A 195 15.24 4.72 -7.72
N GLY A 196 16.40 5.36 -7.45
CA GLY A 196 16.96 6.38 -8.33
C GLY A 196 16.67 7.84 -7.92
N PRO A 197 17.29 8.80 -8.62
CA PRO A 197 17.30 10.21 -8.20
C PRO A 197 15.92 10.89 -8.22
N GLY A 198 15.00 10.43 -9.07
CA GLY A 198 13.64 10.99 -9.15
C GLY A 198 12.83 10.79 -7.86
N LEU A 199 13.25 9.89 -6.96
CA LEU A 199 12.62 9.75 -5.64
C LEU A 199 12.72 11.00 -4.76
N ALA A 200 13.74 11.84 -5.00
CA ALA A 200 13.93 13.07 -4.23
C ALA A 200 12.80 14.09 -4.45
N SER A 201 12.09 14.02 -5.59
CA SER A 201 10.95 14.89 -5.88
C SER A 201 9.61 14.34 -5.36
N LEU A 202 9.58 13.13 -4.78
CA LEU A 202 8.36 12.47 -4.33
C LEU A 202 8.24 12.45 -2.80
N SER A 203 7.12 12.92 -2.27
CA SER A 203 6.79 12.78 -0.85
C SER A 203 6.40 11.34 -0.50
N ALA A 204 6.36 11.00 0.79
CA ALA A 204 5.89 9.68 1.22
C ALA A 204 4.45 9.38 0.74
N MET A 205 3.59 10.41 0.63
CA MET A 205 2.24 10.24 0.09
C MET A 205 2.20 10.11 -1.43
N ASP A 206 3.15 10.70 -2.17
CA ASP A 206 3.31 10.42 -3.60
C ASP A 206 3.72 8.95 -3.81
N ARG A 207 4.67 8.47 -2.98
CA ARG A 207 5.08 7.06 -2.97
C ARG A 207 3.93 6.13 -2.56
N HIS A 208 3.06 6.55 -1.64
CA HIS A 208 1.84 5.83 -1.28
C HIS A 208 0.95 5.61 -2.51
N VAL A 209 0.69 6.65 -3.31
CA VAL A 209 -0.15 6.55 -4.52
C VAL A 209 0.41 5.50 -5.47
N ILE A 210 1.73 5.51 -5.68
CA ILE A 210 2.42 4.56 -6.56
C ILE A 210 2.36 3.15 -5.98
N ALA A 211 2.74 2.99 -4.71
CA ALA A 211 2.79 1.70 -4.03
C ALA A 211 1.40 1.06 -3.95
N ASN A 212 0.36 1.85 -3.62
CA ASN A 212 -1.02 1.40 -3.51
C ASN A 212 -1.50 0.70 -4.78
N MET A 213 -1.19 1.26 -5.95
CA MET A 213 -1.63 0.71 -7.23
C MET A 213 -0.70 -0.36 -7.81
N GLY A 214 0.31 -0.79 -7.05
CA GLY A 214 1.03 -2.03 -7.34
C GLY A 214 0.10 -3.26 -7.32
N ALA A 215 -1.01 -3.19 -6.57
CA ALA A 215 -2.07 -4.21 -6.59
C ALA A 215 -2.66 -4.40 -7.99
N GLU A 216 -2.95 -3.32 -8.72
CA GLU A 216 -3.49 -3.37 -10.08
C GLU A 216 -2.48 -3.91 -11.12
N LEU A 217 -1.18 -3.93 -10.82
CA LEU A 217 -0.16 -4.61 -11.62
C LEU A 217 -0.05 -6.11 -11.30
N GLY A 218 -0.74 -6.61 -10.27
CA GLY A 218 -0.60 -7.97 -9.78
C GLY A 218 0.66 -8.21 -8.95
N ALA A 219 1.33 -7.14 -8.48
CA ALA A 219 2.54 -7.26 -7.69
C ALA A 219 2.28 -7.93 -6.33
N THR A 220 3.24 -8.75 -5.86
CA THR A 220 3.21 -9.29 -4.49
C THR A 220 3.25 -8.16 -3.47
N THR A 221 4.11 -7.16 -3.71
CA THR A 221 4.13 -5.89 -3.00
C THR A 221 4.89 -4.84 -3.81
N THR A 222 4.91 -3.61 -3.31
CA THR A 222 5.74 -2.51 -3.80
C THR A 222 6.52 -1.91 -2.66
N VAL A 223 7.79 -1.57 -2.86
CA VAL A 223 8.67 -0.99 -1.84
C VAL A 223 9.39 0.26 -2.34
N PHE A 224 9.58 1.20 -1.41
CA PHE A 224 10.42 2.38 -1.57
C PHE A 224 11.47 2.41 -0.45
N PRO A 225 12.60 3.10 -0.64
CA PRO A 225 13.52 3.35 0.46
C PRO A 225 12.89 4.20 1.57
N SER A 226 13.32 3.96 2.80
CA SER A 226 13.07 4.84 3.94
C SER A 226 14.17 5.89 4.02
N ASP A 227 13.88 7.08 3.49
CA ASP A 227 14.81 8.20 3.36
C ASP A 227 14.24 9.49 3.99
N GLY A 228 14.75 10.65 3.57
CA GLY A 228 14.28 11.95 4.07
C GLY A 228 12.78 12.20 3.92
N ALA A 229 12.12 11.63 2.90
CA ALA A 229 10.68 11.78 2.73
C ALA A 229 9.89 11.01 3.80
N VAL A 230 10.35 9.81 4.15
CA VAL A 230 9.77 8.99 5.22
C VAL A 230 10.05 9.59 6.59
N ARG A 231 11.27 10.09 6.83
CA ARG A 231 11.59 10.84 8.07
C ARG A 231 10.66 12.02 8.26
N ARG A 232 10.42 12.81 7.21
CA ARG A 232 9.51 13.96 7.25
C ARG A 232 8.08 13.51 7.56
N PHE A 233 7.58 12.49 6.87
CA PHE A 233 6.24 11.95 7.12
C PHE A 233 6.06 11.55 8.58
N LEU A 234 6.96 10.73 9.11
CA LEU A 234 6.90 10.29 10.51
C LEU A 234 6.97 11.47 11.49
N THR A 235 7.80 12.47 11.20
CA THR A 235 7.88 13.70 12.01
C THR A 235 6.57 14.50 12.00
N ASP A 236 5.94 14.67 10.83
CA ASP A 236 4.67 15.38 10.68
C ASP A 236 3.53 14.70 11.47
N PHE A 237 3.63 13.38 11.70
CA PHE A 237 2.70 12.61 12.54
C PHE A 237 3.18 12.41 13.99
N GLY A 238 4.25 13.09 14.41
CA GLY A 238 4.75 13.06 15.80
C GLY A 238 5.47 11.77 16.19
N ARG A 239 6.04 11.06 15.21
CA ARG A 239 6.71 9.76 15.36
C ARG A 239 8.16 9.75 14.85
N PRO A 240 8.99 10.78 15.12
CA PRO A 240 10.35 10.84 14.58
C PRO A 240 11.25 9.67 15.03
N ASP A 241 10.98 9.10 16.22
CA ASP A 241 11.76 8.00 16.80
C ASP A 241 11.52 6.65 16.10
N ASP A 242 10.45 6.53 15.31
CA ASP A 242 10.17 5.34 14.51
C ASP A 242 10.98 5.31 13.21
N PHE A 243 11.66 6.40 12.85
CA PHE A 243 12.42 6.46 11.61
C PHE A 243 13.68 5.61 11.68
N THR A 244 13.81 4.68 10.74
CA THR A 244 15.06 3.98 10.42
C THR A 244 15.37 4.17 8.95
N GLU A 245 16.61 4.57 8.64
CA GLU A 245 17.05 4.67 7.25
C GLU A 245 17.18 3.27 6.65
N LEU A 246 16.60 3.08 5.46
CA LEU A 246 16.65 1.84 4.73
C LEU A 246 16.74 2.13 3.24
N VAL A 247 17.92 1.91 2.68
CA VAL A 247 18.22 2.17 1.26
C VAL A 247 18.88 0.94 0.65
N ALA A 248 18.71 0.76 -0.66
CA ALA A 248 19.47 -0.23 -1.42
C ALA A 248 20.98 0.11 -1.38
N ASP A 249 21.83 -0.90 -1.46
CA ASP A 249 23.27 -0.69 -1.62
C ASP A 249 23.59 -0.17 -3.05
N GLU A 250 24.69 0.58 -3.21
CA GLU A 250 25.03 1.26 -4.48
C GLU A 250 25.11 0.32 -5.71
N ASP A 251 25.47 -0.95 -5.49
CA ASP A 251 25.60 -1.99 -6.52
C ASP A 251 24.56 -3.12 -6.35
N ALA A 252 23.40 -2.83 -5.74
CA ALA A 252 22.31 -3.79 -5.63
C ALA A 252 21.82 -4.20 -7.04
N ALA A 253 21.72 -5.50 -7.28
CA ALA A 253 21.25 -6.05 -8.55
C ALA A 253 19.76 -6.40 -8.46
N TYR A 254 19.02 -6.10 -9.53
CA TYR A 254 17.63 -6.49 -9.68
C TYR A 254 17.50 -7.66 -10.64
N HIS A 255 16.41 -8.43 -10.51
CA HIS A 255 16.11 -9.53 -11.43
C HIS A 255 15.55 -9.00 -12.75
N VAL A 256 14.82 -7.89 -12.66
CA VAL A 256 14.26 -7.15 -13.79
C VAL A 256 14.53 -5.67 -13.56
N ASP A 257 14.98 -4.96 -14.58
CA ASP A 257 15.19 -3.52 -14.57
C ASP A 257 14.19 -2.82 -15.50
N ASP A 258 13.66 -1.68 -15.06
CA ASP A 258 12.91 -0.72 -15.88
C ASP A 258 13.28 0.72 -15.47
N GLU A 259 13.01 1.69 -16.34
CA GLU A 259 13.30 3.10 -16.09
C GLU A 259 12.13 3.99 -16.53
N ILE A 260 11.81 4.99 -15.69
CA ILE A 260 10.85 6.04 -16.00
C ILE A 260 11.53 7.40 -15.79
N ASP A 261 11.66 8.17 -16.88
CA ASP A 261 11.92 9.60 -16.80
C ASP A 261 10.61 10.31 -16.46
N LEU A 262 10.52 10.80 -15.22
CA LEU A 262 9.37 11.52 -14.70
C LEU A 262 9.07 12.80 -15.50
N SER A 263 10.10 13.41 -16.09
CA SER A 263 9.99 14.67 -16.84
C SER A 263 9.29 14.48 -18.19
N ALA A 264 9.29 13.25 -18.70
CA ALA A 264 8.67 12.90 -19.98
C ALA A 264 7.20 12.47 -19.83
N LEU A 265 6.70 12.32 -18.60
CA LEU A 265 5.32 11.94 -18.35
C LEU A 265 4.36 13.08 -18.73
N GLU A 266 3.19 12.70 -19.25
CA GLU A 266 2.02 13.57 -19.44
C GLU A 266 0.85 13.03 -18.59
N PRO A 267 -0.22 13.81 -18.31
CA PRO A 267 -1.37 13.32 -17.55
C PRO A 267 -2.03 12.10 -18.21
N LEU A 268 -2.22 11.04 -17.44
CA LEU A 268 -2.77 9.75 -17.87
C LEU A 268 -4.13 9.46 -17.21
N ILE A 269 -4.94 8.65 -17.89
CA ILE A 269 -6.22 8.17 -17.37
C ILE A 269 -6.47 6.72 -17.81
N ALA A 270 -6.94 5.88 -16.88
CA ALA A 270 -7.42 4.54 -17.19
C ALA A 270 -8.89 4.59 -17.63
N LYS A 271 -9.19 4.07 -18.81
CA LYS A 271 -10.55 3.95 -19.34
C LYS A 271 -11.24 2.69 -18.82
N PRO A 272 -12.59 2.67 -18.79
CA PRO A 272 -13.32 1.44 -18.52
C PRO A 272 -12.95 0.30 -19.51
N SER A 273 -13.05 -0.97 -19.12
CA SER A 273 -13.38 -1.49 -17.78
C SER A 273 -12.16 -2.14 -17.10
N SER A 274 -10.94 -1.67 -17.41
CA SER A 274 -9.70 -2.22 -16.87
C SER A 274 -8.74 -1.10 -16.45
N PRO A 275 -8.07 -1.20 -15.28
CA PRO A 275 -7.05 -0.23 -14.87
C PRO A 275 -5.85 -0.20 -15.82
N GLY A 276 -5.62 -1.26 -16.59
CA GLY A 276 -4.58 -1.31 -17.63
C GLY A 276 -4.92 -0.58 -18.93
N ASN A 277 -6.16 -0.12 -19.13
CA ASN A 277 -6.58 0.59 -20.34
C ASN A 277 -6.21 2.09 -20.27
N VAL A 278 -4.92 2.36 -20.12
CA VAL A 278 -4.39 3.70 -19.87
C VAL A 278 -4.12 4.46 -21.18
N VAL A 279 -4.63 5.69 -21.26
CA VAL A 279 -4.36 6.62 -22.37
C VAL A 279 -3.99 8.01 -21.83
N PRO A 280 -3.30 8.84 -22.61
CA PRO A 280 -3.17 10.27 -22.32
C PRO A 280 -4.53 10.95 -22.17
N VAL A 281 -4.69 11.82 -21.17
CA VAL A 281 -5.94 12.54 -20.89
C VAL A 281 -6.45 13.31 -22.12
N ARG A 282 -5.55 13.83 -22.96
CA ARG A 282 -5.90 14.55 -24.20
C ARG A 282 -6.69 13.71 -25.20
N GLU A 283 -6.61 12.39 -25.15
CA GLU A 283 -7.34 11.50 -26.08
C GLU A 283 -8.82 11.36 -25.74
N VAL A 284 -9.20 11.62 -24.50
CA VAL A 284 -10.59 11.54 -24.00
C VAL A 284 -11.14 12.92 -23.61
N ALA A 285 -10.42 13.98 -23.94
CA ALA A 285 -10.82 15.34 -23.61
C ALA A 285 -12.14 15.72 -24.32
N GLY A 286 -13.09 16.21 -23.53
CA GLY A 286 -14.41 16.61 -24.02
C GLY A 286 -15.49 15.52 -23.91
N GLU A 287 -15.13 14.31 -23.46
CA GLU A 287 -16.13 13.29 -23.14
C GLU A 287 -17.01 13.73 -21.95
N PRO A 288 -18.34 13.52 -22.02
CA PRO A 288 -19.24 13.90 -20.92
C PRO A 288 -18.98 13.09 -19.64
N LEU A 289 -18.89 13.79 -18.52
CA LEU A 289 -18.75 13.19 -17.19
C LEU A 289 -20.06 13.35 -16.41
N TYR A 290 -20.60 12.25 -15.89
CA TYR A 290 -21.78 12.31 -15.02
C TYR A 290 -21.42 12.62 -13.56
N GLN A 291 -20.31 12.06 -13.08
CA GLN A 291 -19.90 12.19 -11.68
C GLN A 291 -18.38 12.10 -11.54
N ALA A 292 -17.82 12.89 -10.62
CA ALA A 292 -16.43 12.81 -10.20
C ALA A 292 -16.35 12.47 -8.71
N TYR A 293 -15.39 11.63 -8.34
CA TYR A 293 -15.04 11.35 -6.94
C TYR A 293 -13.57 11.70 -6.72
N ILE A 294 -13.30 12.40 -5.61
CA ILE A 294 -11.94 12.78 -5.21
C ILE A 294 -11.74 12.27 -3.79
N GLY A 295 -10.67 11.51 -3.60
CA GLY A 295 -10.38 10.83 -2.35
C GLY A 295 -10.72 9.34 -2.42
N SER A 296 -9.82 8.54 -1.88
CA SER A 296 -9.91 7.09 -1.66
C SER A 296 -8.62 6.66 -0.93
N SER A 297 -8.40 5.35 -0.79
CA SER A 297 -7.08 4.86 -0.37
C SER A 297 -5.95 5.23 -1.35
N ALA A 298 -6.24 5.36 -2.65
CA ALA A 298 -5.21 5.55 -3.68
C ALA A 298 -4.67 6.99 -3.73
N ASN A 299 -5.46 7.99 -3.32
CA ASN A 299 -5.07 9.41 -3.32
C ASN A 299 -5.53 10.09 -2.02
N PRO A 300 -4.98 9.73 -0.84
CA PRO A 300 -5.46 10.23 0.45
C PRO A 300 -4.65 11.41 1.00
N GLY A 301 -3.64 11.89 0.28
CA GLY A 301 -2.73 12.92 0.75
C GLY A 301 -3.37 14.31 0.75
N TYR A 302 -2.87 15.20 1.61
CA TYR A 302 -3.31 16.61 1.63
C TYR A 302 -3.17 17.27 0.24
N ARG A 303 -2.10 16.95 -0.50
CA ARG A 303 -1.86 17.46 -1.85
C ARG A 303 -3.00 17.11 -2.81
N ASP A 304 -3.53 15.87 -2.75
CA ASP A 304 -4.61 15.40 -3.61
C ASP A 304 -5.86 16.29 -3.47
N PHE A 305 -6.23 16.62 -2.23
CA PHE A 305 -7.35 17.52 -1.94
C PHE A 305 -7.04 18.99 -2.22
N ALA A 306 -5.85 19.46 -1.87
CA ALA A 306 -5.45 20.86 -2.05
C ALA A 306 -5.37 21.27 -3.53
N ILE A 307 -4.84 20.40 -4.39
CA ILE A 307 -4.77 20.63 -5.84
C ILE A 307 -6.18 20.68 -6.42
N ALA A 308 -7.03 19.70 -6.10
CA ALA A 308 -8.42 19.68 -6.55
C ALA A 308 -9.17 20.95 -6.13
N ALA A 309 -9.03 21.37 -4.87
CA ALA A 309 -9.63 22.59 -4.35
C ALA A 309 -9.15 23.85 -5.09
N LYS A 310 -7.85 23.91 -5.43
CA LYS A 310 -7.28 25.02 -6.21
C LYS A 310 -7.75 25.06 -7.65
N ILE A 311 -7.94 23.91 -8.29
CA ILE A 311 -8.47 23.82 -9.66
C ILE A 311 -9.89 24.41 -9.75
N VAL A 312 -10.71 24.18 -8.74
CA VAL A 312 -12.11 24.64 -8.68
C VAL A 312 -12.28 25.97 -7.93
N GLU A 313 -11.21 26.63 -7.53
CA GLU A 313 -11.27 27.89 -6.76
C GLU A 313 -12.04 28.97 -7.54
N GLY A 314 -13.09 29.51 -6.90
CA GLY A 314 -13.97 30.50 -7.52
C GLY A 314 -14.90 29.94 -8.61
N ARG A 315 -14.97 28.62 -8.78
CA ARG A 315 -15.82 27.93 -9.78
C ARG A 315 -16.91 27.12 -9.10
N THR A 316 -17.98 26.86 -9.84
CA THR A 316 -19.02 25.89 -9.45
C THR A 316 -18.88 24.68 -10.37
N VAL A 317 -19.07 23.47 -9.84
CA VAL A 317 -19.08 22.25 -10.64
C VAL A 317 -20.17 22.36 -11.71
N ALA A 318 -19.89 21.88 -12.92
CA ALA A 318 -20.85 21.88 -14.01
C ALA A 318 -22.09 21.06 -13.63
N SER A 319 -23.27 21.60 -13.95
CA SER A 319 -24.58 20.94 -13.76
C SER A 319 -24.90 19.95 -14.87
#